data_AF-A0A662R4Q4-F1
#
_entry.id   AF-A0A662R4Q4-F1
#
_cell.length_a   1.000
_cell.length_b   1.000
_cell.length_c   1.000
_cell.angle_alpha   90.00
_cell.angle_beta   90.00
_cell.angle_gamma   90.00
#
_symmetry.space_group_name_H-M   'P 1'
#
loop_
_entity.id
_entity.type
_entity.pdbx_description
1 polymer ?
#
loop_
_entity_poly.entity_id
_entity_poly.type
_entity_poly.pdbx_seq_one_letter_code
_entity_poly.pdbx_strand_id
1 'polypeptide(L)'
;MKGILKITFAAILILIAIPAASTASNGTLVVGVPAPLDATDLTAICMDISRDGNAAWIELEKDGEVLYSHILKQGDPIVYESDSGLLAYRIDATFHGTQTNMAKISSIDPSSIDQSVVKTRPDSIMLSMGERWNGSDGTEIVHKMMGVNGAKAWIELEKDGEVRYSHILTEGDPIVYKNDSGEWVAYRIDAIFRGIEHDMIELSPVDPPIDLSTIDFNYVQGLTDNFILDVGAEKDIGGGTILRCTGIDLLDGTAWIELSRDGEVLYSHILREGECATYEYSGMLHACAVHRVFTGVGRNRVEFSPVKPSDIDVAFVPDRSDYIMVGLGVPVELSGGAKLLLKQIDLGGEAVWIEIITDDGRFEKVINETSPFTYVAGDKNYVYALEAAFAGKEKSVIEISFVGSSPVAETPVSDRTPTQAIPAFTASAAIAGVLIVIYGRKRR
;
A
#
# COMPACT_ATOMS: atom_id res chain seq x y z
N MET A 1 24.43 21.94 -87.94
CA MET A 1 23.44 20.84 -87.88
C MET A 1 23.94 19.80 -86.89
N LYS A 2 23.11 19.53 -85.86
CA LYS A 2 22.95 18.30 -85.05
C LYS A 2 24.21 17.41 -84.89
N GLY A 3 24.84 17.24 -83.72
CA GLY A 3 24.33 17.23 -82.35
C GLY A 3 24.02 15.79 -81.92
N ILE A 4 24.97 15.11 -81.27
CA ILE A 4 24.69 14.04 -80.29
C ILE A 4 25.66 14.25 -79.12
N LEU A 5 25.09 14.78 -78.04
CA LEU A 5 25.67 14.97 -76.72
C LEU A 5 25.64 13.62 -75.98
N LYS A 6 26.81 13.06 -75.63
CA LYS A 6 26.89 11.92 -74.70
C LYS A 6 27.18 12.47 -73.30
N ILE A 7 26.12 12.61 -72.52
CA ILE A 7 26.17 12.78 -71.06
C ILE A 7 26.46 11.40 -70.47
N THR A 8 27.52 11.27 -69.69
CA THR A 8 27.69 10.15 -68.77
C THR A 8 27.84 10.73 -67.37
N PHE A 9 26.88 10.36 -66.51
CA PHE A 9 26.68 10.83 -65.15
C PHE A 9 27.92 10.53 -64.27
N ALA A 10 28.48 11.58 -63.66
CA ALA A 10 29.27 11.43 -62.45
C ALA A 10 28.30 11.37 -61.27
N ALA A 11 28.21 10.20 -60.63
CA ALA A 11 27.46 10.05 -59.39
C ALA A 11 28.17 10.83 -58.29
N ILE A 12 27.58 11.94 -57.86
CA ILE A 12 27.96 12.65 -56.64
C ILE A 12 27.45 11.80 -55.48
N LEU A 13 28.36 11.06 -54.84
CA LEU A 13 28.09 10.42 -53.56
C LEU A 13 28.04 11.52 -52.50
N ILE A 14 26.84 12.01 -52.19
CA ILE A 14 26.62 12.86 -51.02
C ILE A 14 26.76 11.94 -49.81
N LEU A 15 27.93 12.01 -49.17
CA LEU A 15 28.18 11.43 -47.87
C LEU A 15 27.37 12.24 -46.86
N ILE A 16 26.10 11.87 -46.64
CA ILE A 16 25.37 12.33 -45.46
C ILE A 16 26.01 11.60 -44.29
N ALA A 17 26.82 12.31 -43.52
CA ALA A 17 27.30 11.82 -42.24
C ALA A 17 26.06 11.61 -41.34
N ILE A 18 25.60 10.36 -41.29
CA ILE A 18 24.77 9.91 -40.18
C ILE A 18 25.69 9.99 -38.96
N PRO A 19 25.39 10.79 -37.91
CA PRO A 19 26.18 10.74 -36.70
C PRO A 19 26.16 9.29 -36.23
N ALA A 20 27.35 8.72 -36.04
CA ALA A 20 27.50 7.39 -35.50
C ALA A 20 26.74 7.37 -34.18
N ALA A 21 25.67 6.56 -34.12
CA ALA A 21 25.07 6.19 -32.85
C ALA A 21 26.22 5.63 -32.00
N SER A 22 26.55 6.34 -30.93
CA SER A 22 27.52 5.86 -29.96
C SER A 22 27.04 4.48 -29.51
N THR A 23 27.93 3.50 -29.58
CA THR A 23 27.70 2.19 -28.99
C THR A 23 27.63 2.39 -27.48
N ALA A 24 26.43 2.64 -26.98
CA ALA A 24 26.07 2.66 -25.58
C ALA A 24 26.62 1.41 -24.86
N SER A 25 27.55 1.57 -23.91
CA SER A 25 27.83 0.51 -22.95
C SER A 25 26.55 0.16 -22.21
N ASN A 26 26.06 -1.06 -22.42
CA ASN A 26 25.18 -1.70 -21.45
C ASN A 26 26.03 -1.98 -20.21
N GLY A 27 25.80 -1.22 -19.14
CA GLY A 27 26.57 -1.30 -17.90
C GLY A 27 25.83 -2.14 -16.87
N THR A 28 26.53 -3.06 -16.21
CA THR A 28 26.05 -3.64 -14.96
C THR A 28 26.77 -2.94 -13.81
N LEU A 29 26.01 -2.25 -12.98
CA LEU A 29 26.48 -1.59 -11.77
C LEU A 29 26.41 -2.60 -10.63
N VAL A 30 27.56 -2.95 -10.06
CA VAL A 30 27.60 -3.68 -8.78
C VAL A 30 27.44 -2.64 -7.67
N VAL A 31 26.64 -2.95 -6.64
CA VAL A 31 26.43 -2.02 -5.54
C VAL A 31 27.76 -1.58 -4.91
N GLY A 32 27.93 -0.27 -4.73
CA GLY A 32 29.12 0.37 -4.18
C GLY A 32 30.35 0.39 -5.10
N VAL A 33 30.25 -0.13 -6.34
CA VAL A 33 31.35 -0.14 -7.30
C VAL A 33 31.10 0.92 -8.37
N PRO A 34 31.93 1.98 -8.44
CA PRO A 34 31.80 2.99 -9.47
C PRO A 34 32.09 2.42 -10.85
N ALA A 35 31.25 2.76 -11.84
CA ALA A 35 31.40 2.34 -13.22
C ALA A 35 31.43 3.56 -14.17
N PRO A 36 32.51 3.74 -14.95
CA PRO A 36 32.58 4.83 -15.91
C PRO A 36 31.55 4.65 -17.02
N LEU A 37 30.96 5.75 -17.49
CA LEU A 37 30.06 5.75 -18.63
C LEU A 37 30.80 6.20 -19.90
N ASP A 38 30.52 5.53 -21.02
CA ASP A 38 31.34 5.47 -22.26
C ASP A 38 31.55 6.78 -23.05
N ALA A 39 31.22 7.97 -22.52
CA ALA A 39 31.34 9.22 -23.29
C ALA A 39 31.71 10.47 -22.50
N THR A 40 31.91 10.39 -21.19
CA THR A 40 32.12 11.55 -20.31
C THR A 40 32.99 11.19 -19.11
N ASP A 41 33.58 12.17 -18.42
CA ASP A 41 34.21 12.00 -17.09
C ASP A 41 33.16 11.69 -15.99
N LEU A 42 32.06 11.02 -16.37
CA LEU A 42 30.93 10.70 -15.54
C LEU A 42 31.02 9.24 -15.10
N THR A 43 30.78 9.02 -13.81
CA THR A 43 30.79 7.71 -13.19
C THR A 43 29.40 7.44 -12.62
N ALA A 44 28.81 6.30 -12.95
CA ALA A 44 27.58 5.84 -12.33
C ALA A 44 27.89 4.90 -11.17
N ILE A 45 27.17 5.06 -10.06
CA ILE A 45 27.28 4.20 -8.89
C ILE A 45 25.88 3.73 -8.51
N CYS A 46 25.71 2.42 -8.34
CA CYS A 46 24.53 1.90 -7.66
C CYS A 46 24.86 1.89 -6.17
N MET A 47 24.21 2.73 -5.39
CA MET A 47 24.52 2.90 -3.97
C MET A 47 23.84 1.84 -3.10
N ASP A 48 22.62 1.45 -3.46
CA ASP A 48 21.88 0.38 -2.78
C ASP A 48 20.77 -0.18 -3.69
N ILE A 49 20.23 -1.35 -3.33
CA ILE A 49 19.06 -1.98 -3.95
C ILE A 49 17.97 -2.15 -2.89
N SER A 50 16.71 -1.94 -3.25
CA SER A 50 15.60 -2.13 -2.32
C SER A 50 15.47 -3.60 -1.91
N ARG A 51 14.97 -3.86 -0.69
CA ARG A 51 14.83 -5.23 -0.17
C ARG A 51 13.91 -6.11 -1.00
N ASP A 52 12.89 -5.54 -1.63
CA ASP A 52 12.02 -6.24 -2.57
C ASP A 52 12.64 -6.43 -3.96
N GLY A 53 13.80 -5.81 -4.21
CA GLY A 53 14.55 -5.89 -5.46
C GLY A 53 13.96 -5.09 -6.61
N ASN A 54 13.00 -4.20 -6.36
CA ASN A 54 12.27 -3.48 -7.42
C ASN A 54 12.78 -2.05 -7.70
N ALA A 55 13.70 -1.54 -6.87
CA ALA A 55 14.28 -0.21 -7.03
C ALA A 55 15.78 -0.21 -6.71
N ALA A 56 16.48 0.79 -7.23
CA ALA A 56 17.89 1.07 -6.99
C ALA A 56 18.08 2.55 -6.63
N TRP A 57 18.97 2.84 -5.69
CA TRP A 57 19.49 4.18 -5.49
C TRP A 57 20.72 4.36 -6.38
N ILE A 58 20.63 5.29 -7.35
CA ILE A 58 21.67 5.53 -8.34
C ILE A 58 22.22 6.94 -8.19
N GLU A 59 23.55 7.04 -8.21
CA GLU A 59 24.28 8.29 -8.27
C GLU A 59 25.06 8.43 -9.56
N LEU A 60 25.13 9.66 -10.08
CA LEU A 60 26.08 10.05 -11.12
C LEU A 60 27.06 11.06 -10.55
N GLU A 61 28.34 10.79 -10.72
CA GLU A 61 29.43 11.64 -10.26
C GLU A 61 30.26 12.16 -11.42
N LYS A 62 30.82 13.37 -11.28
CA LYS A 62 31.89 13.89 -12.13
C LYS A 62 32.99 14.42 -11.24
N ASP A 63 34.22 13.97 -11.46
CA ASP A 63 35.39 14.39 -10.66
C ASP A 63 35.22 14.20 -9.13
N GLY A 64 34.40 13.23 -8.72
CA GLY A 64 34.08 12.94 -7.31
C GLY A 64 32.99 13.82 -6.68
N GLU A 65 32.34 14.69 -7.47
CA GLU A 65 31.16 15.43 -7.04
C GLU A 65 29.89 14.72 -7.52
N VAL A 66 28.93 14.50 -6.61
CA VAL A 66 27.61 13.93 -6.94
C VAL A 66 26.79 14.99 -7.66
N LEU A 67 26.37 14.67 -8.89
CA LEU A 67 25.58 15.53 -9.76
C LEU A 67 24.12 15.11 -9.87
N TYR A 68 23.83 13.85 -9.53
CA TYR A 68 22.53 13.22 -9.63
C TYR A 68 22.45 12.15 -8.55
N SER A 69 21.36 12.11 -7.79
CA SER A 69 21.15 11.09 -6.75
C SER A 69 19.64 10.84 -6.62
N HIS A 70 19.18 9.68 -7.11
CA HIS A 70 17.74 9.37 -7.16
C HIS A 70 17.46 7.89 -6.91
N ILE A 71 16.25 7.63 -6.41
CA ILE A 71 15.69 6.28 -6.36
C ILE A 71 14.94 6.02 -7.66
N LEU A 72 15.29 4.92 -8.31
CA LEU A 72 14.83 4.55 -9.64
C LEU A 72 14.32 3.11 -9.66
N LYS A 73 13.17 2.91 -10.30
CA LYS A 73 12.55 1.61 -10.54
C LYS A 73 12.91 1.10 -11.94
N GLN A 74 12.63 -0.16 -12.19
CA GLN A 74 12.81 -0.74 -13.52
C GLN A 74 12.00 0.06 -14.57
N GLY A 75 12.68 0.47 -15.63
CA GLY A 75 12.10 1.26 -16.72
C GLY A 75 12.34 2.75 -16.58
N ASP A 76 12.74 3.24 -15.39
CA ASP A 76 12.94 4.66 -15.16
C ASP A 76 14.14 5.18 -15.97
N PRO A 77 13.99 6.36 -16.63
CA PRO A 77 15.07 7.00 -17.33
C PRO A 77 15.99 7.73 -16.35
N ILE A 78 17.29 7.64 -16.61
CA ILE A 78 18.32 8.49 -16.03
C ILE A 78 18.67 9.50 -17.11
N VAL A 79 18.50 10.79 -16.83
CA VAL A 79 18.81 11.84 -17.81
C VAL A 79 19.69 12.88 -17.14
N TYR A 80 20.77 13.24 -17.83
CA TYR A 80 21.73 14.22 -17.36
C TYR A 80 22.15 15.14 -18.51
N GLU A 81 22.07 16.45 -18.29
CA GLU A 81 22.54 17.45 -19.25
C GLU A 81 24.04 17.70 -19.01
N SER A 82 24.87 17.23 -19.94
CA SER A 82 26.32 17.47 -19.91
C SER A 82 26.70 18.65 -20.81
N ASP A 83 27.93 19.15 -20.66
CA ASP A 83 28.51 20.15 -21.57
C ASP A 83 28.51 19.69 -23.05
N SER A 84 28.49 18.37 -23.28
CA SER A 84 28.46 17.74 -24.60
C SER A 84 27.05 17.41 -25.11
N GLY A 85 26.01 17.72 -24.34
CA GLY A 85 24.61 17.46 -24.65
C GLY A 85 23.93 16.50 -23.66
N LEU A 86 22.70 16.12 -23.99
CA LEU A 86 21.85 15.30 -23.14
C LEU A 86 22.30 13.83 -23.18
N LEU A 87 22.66 13.29 -22.02
CA LEU A 87 22.91 11.87 -21.82
C LEU A 87 21.66 11.21 -21.28
N ALA A 88 21.39 9.99 -21.73
CA ALA A 88 20.27 9.22 -21.24
C ALA A 88 20.55 7.73 -21.13
N TYR A 89 20.11 7.18 -20.00
CA TYR A 89 20.13 5.77 -19.67
C TYR A 89 18.77 5.33 -19.15
N ARG A 90 18.60 4.03 -18.98
CA ARG A 90 17.42 3.44 -18.36
C ARG A 90 17.84 2.30 -17.44
N ILE A 91 17.14 2.14 -16.31
CA ILE A 91 17.25 0.94 -15.47
C ILE A 91 16.53 -0.20 -16.18
N ASP A 92 17.28 -1.15 -16.72
CA ASP A 92 16.71 -2.31 -17.40
C ASP A 92 16.28 -3.40 -16.40
N ALA A 93 17.00 -3.54 -15.29
CA ALA A 93 16.73 -4.52 -14.25
C ALA A 93 17.49 -4.18 -12.96
N THR A 94 16.95 -4.64 -11.85
CA THR A 94 17.56 -4.64 -10.52
C THR A 94 17.68 -6.07 -10.03
N PHE A 95 18.73 -6.36 -9.27
CA PHE A 95 19.01 -7.69 -8.75
C PHE A 95 19.44 -7.61 -7.29
N HIS A 96 18.60 -8.16 -6.42
CA HIS A 96 18.90 -8.40 -5.01
C HIS A 96 19.32 -9.86 -4.84
N GLY A 97 20.61 -10.10 -4.62
CA GLY A 97 21.18 -11.43 -4.49
C GLY A 97 21.74 -11.68 -3.08
N THR A 98 21.96 -12.95 -2.74
CA THR A 98 22.53 -13.34 -1.43
C THR A 98 24.02 -13.03 -1.29
N GLN A 99 24.72 -12.81 -2.40
CA GLN A 99 26.16 -12.52 -2.43
C GLN A 99 26.48 -11.16 -3.04
N THR A 100 25.65 -10.68 -3.96
CA THR A 100 25.87 -9.42 -4.65
C THR A 100 24.54 -8.81 -5.04
N ASN A 101 24.51 -7.49 -5.05
CA ASN A 101 23.40 -6.68 -5.51
C ASN A 101 23.87 -5.88 -6.72
N MET A 102 22.99 -5.74 -7.71
CA MET A 102 23.38 -5.12 -8.99
C MET A 102 22.19 -4.41 -9.63
N ALA A 103 22.47 -3.36 -10.38
CA ALA A 103 21.52 -2.73 -11.31
C ALA A 103 22.09 -2.81 -12.73
N LYS A 104 21.25 -3.11 -13.72
CA LYS A 104 21.62 -3.05 -15.12
C LYS A 104 21.08 -1.76 -15.73
N ILE A 105 21.96 -1.00 -16.37
CA ILE A 105 21.60 0.18 -17.14
C ILE A 105 21.97 -0.01 -18.62
N SER A 106 21.20 0.63 -19.48
CA SER A 106 21.49 0.72 -20.91
C SER A 106 21.30 2.16 -21.38
N SER A 107 22.20 2.67 -22.21
CA SER A 107 21.95 3.98 -22.82
C SER A 107 20.80 3.91 -23.81
N ILE A 108 20.04 5.00 -23.86
CA ILE A 108 18.86 5.17 -24.70
C ILE A 108 18.98 6.46 -25.50
N ASP A 109 18.23 6.56 -26.60
CA ASP A 109 18.14 7.80 -27.36
C ASP A 109 17.41 8.87 -26.52
N PRO A 110 18.05 10.00 -26.17
CA PRO A 110 17.40 11.05 -25.38
C PRO A 110 16.14 11.61 -26.04
N SER A 111 16.01 11.55 -27.37
CA SER A 111 14.82 12.01 -28.10
C SER A 111 13.61 11.09 -27.94
N SER A 112 13.82 9.86 -27.45
CA SER A 112 12.75 8.89 -27.17
C SER A 112 12.12 9.07 -25.79
N ILE A 113 12.62 10.00 -24.98
CA ILE A 113 12.21 10.19 -23.60
C ILE A 113 11.07 11.19 -23.55
N ASP A 114 10.01 10.81 -22.86
CA ASP A 114 8.98 11.76 -22.46
C ASP A 114 9.58 12.70 -21.41
N GLN A 115 9.83 13.96 -21.78
CA GLN A 115 10.44 14.94 -20.89
C GLN A 115 9.60 15.22 -19.64
N SER A 116 8.32 14.86 -19.62
CA SER A 116 7.47 14.99 -18.43
C SER A 116 7.79 13.98 -17.32
N VAL A 117 8.44 12.85 -17.64
CA VAL A 117 8.83 11.83 -16.65
C VAL A 117 10.29 11.96 -16.20
N VAL A 118 11.03 12.89 -16.79
CA VAL A 118 12.42 13.11 -16.40
C VAL A 118 12.43 13.83 -15.07
N LYS A 119 12.92 13.16 -14.03
CA LYS A 119 13.37 13.79 -12.79
C LYS A 119 14.60 14.65 -13.13
N THR A 120 14.37 15.87 -13.63
CA THR A 120 15.42 16.82 -14.04
C THR A 120 15.96 17.64 -12.88
N ARG A 121 15.43 17.47 -11.66
CA ARG A 121 15.72 18.39 -10.56
C ARG A 121 17.00 17.97 -9.83
N PRO A 122 18.08 18.77 -9.88
CA PRO A 122 19.18 18.64 -8.93
C PRO A 122 18.75 18.94 -7.48
N ASP A 123 17.51 19.44 -7.29
CA ASP A 123 16.97 19.84 -6.00
C ASP A 123 16.18 18.73 -5.29
N SER A 124 16.22 17.48 -5.77
CA SER A 124 15.65 16.37 -5.01
C SER A 124 16.42 16.19 -3.71
N ILE A 125 15.68 16.02 -2.63
CA ILE A 125 16.24 15.86 -1.30
C ILE A 125 16.17 14.39 -0.94
N MET A 126 17.32 13.78 -0.73
CA MET A 126 17.44 12.43 -0.17
C MET A 126 17.49 12.55 1.35
N LEU A 127 16.59 11.85 2.04
CA LEU A 127 16.52 11.86 3.50
C LEU A 127 16.55 10.45 4.07
N SER A 128 17.67 10.09 4.68
CA SER A 128 17.80 8.84 5.43
C SER A 128 16.97 8.89 6.71
N MET A 129 16.63 7.72 7.24
CA MET A 129 15.92 7.63 8.51
C MET A 129 16.71 8.33 9.64
N GLY A 130 16.05 9.26 10.32
CA GLY A 130 16.59 10.10 11.38
C GLY A 130 17.23 11.40 10.90
N GLU A 131 17.43 11.57 9.59
CA GLU A 131 17.93 12.81 9.02
C GLU A 131 16.85 13.89 8.96
N ARG A 132 17.33 15.13 8.84
CA ARG A 132 16.53 16.34 8.83
C ARG A 132 16.92 17.18 7.62
N TRP A 133 15.92 17.62 6.88
CA TRP A 133 16.11 18.66 5.87
C TRP A 133 15.65 20.00 6.44
N ASN A 134 16.51 21.02 6.32
CA ASN A 134 16.26 22.35 6.86
C ASN A 134 15.77 23.29 5.75
N GLY A 135 14.54 23.76 5.89
CA GLY A 135 14.00 24.88 5.11
C GLY A 135 14.66 26.20 5.50
N SER A 136 14.66 27.16 4.58
CA SER A 136 15.28 28.48 4.77
C SER A 136 14.64 29.32 5.87
N ASP A 137 13.41 28.99 6.25
CA ASP A 137 12.68 29.61 7.35
C ASP A 137 12.96 28.93 8.70
N GLY A 138 13.75 27.86 8.76
CA GLY A 138 13.98 27.07 9.99
C GLY A 138 12.90 26.01 10.25
N THR A 139 11.98 25.80 9.31
CA THR A 139 11.13 24.61 9.30
C THR A 139 11.97 23.40 8.90
N GLU A 140 11.81 22.27 9.60
CA GLU A 140 12.56 21.04 9.36
C GLU A 140 11.61 19.91 8.93
N ILE A 141 11.97 19.17 7.87
CA ILE A 141 11.31 17.91 7.51
C ILE A 141 12.16 16.76 8.05
N VAL A 142 11.56 15.92 8.88
CA VAL A 142 12.25 14.83 9.57
C VAL A 142 11.68 13.48 9.16
N HIS A 143 12.50 12.61 8.59
CA HIS A 143 12.12 11.23 8.28
C HIS A 143 12.31 10.37 9.55
N LYS A 144 11.23 10.10 10.30
CA LYS A 144 11.33 9.44 11.61
C LYS A 144 11.51 7.94 11.51
N MET A 145 10.77 7.28 10.62
CA MET A 145 10.77 5.83 10.50
C MET A 145 10.17 5.38 9.18
N MET A 146 10.62 4.22 8.71
CA MET A 146 10.04 3.54 7.57
C MET A 146 9.16 2.35 7.98
N GLY A 147 8.06 2.16 7.24
CA GLY A 147 7.20 1.01 7.37
C GLY A 147 7.92 -0.28 6.98
N VAL A 148 7.55 -1.40 7.58
CA VAL A 148 8.26 -2.67 7.38
C VAL A 148 8.14 -3.25 5.97
N ASN A 149 7.15 -2.82 5.21
CA ASN A 149 6.98 -3.17 3.81
C ASN A 149 7.61 -2.15 2.84
N GLY A 150 8.18 -1.04 3.34
CA GLY A 150 8.75 0.03 2.51
C GLY A 150 7.72 0.86 1.75
N ALA A 151 6.42 0.70 2.03
CA ALA A 151 5.36 1.44 1.32
C ALA A 151 4.98 2.76 2.00
N LYS A 152 5.35 2.95 3.26
CA LYS A 152 4.97 4.10 4.09
C LYS A 152 6.17 4.65 4.85
N ALA A 153 6.20 5.96 5.05
CA ALA A 153 7.19 6.66 5.86
C ALA A 153 6.49 7.52 6.90
N TRP A 154 6.98 7.53 8.13
CA TRP A 154 6.53 8.43 9.17
C TRP A 154 7.39 9.70 9.13
N ILE A 155 6.75 10.83 8.83
CA ILE A 155 7.39 12.13 8.64
C ILE A 155 6.88 13.11 9.69
N GLU A 156 7.79 13.92 10.24
CA GLU A 156 7.45 15.05 11.10
C GLU A 156 7.90 16.36 10.45
N LEU A 157 7.06 17.39 10.56
CA LEU A 157 7.48 18.76 10.33
C LEU A 157 7.75 19.39 11.70
N GLU A 158 8.98 19.83 11.91
CA GLU A 158 9.40 20.49 13.13
C GLU A 158 9.66 21.98 12.84
N LYS A 159 9.43 22.86 13.82
CA LYS A 159 9.80 24.27 13.75
C LYS A 159 10.29 24.69 15.13
N ASP A 160 11.53 25.17 15.20
CA ASP A 160 12.19 25.55 16.46
C ASP A 160 12.21 24.41 17.51
N GLY A 161 12.33 23.16 17.05
CA GLY A 161 12.32 21.96 17.89
C GLY A 161 10.94 21.50 18.37
N GLU A 162 9.86 22.16 17.95
CA GLU A 162 8.48 21.73 18.21
C GLU A 162 7.89 21.01 16.99
N VAL A 163 7.27 19.84 17.22
CA VAL A 163 6.53 19.13 16.17
C VAL A 163 5.27 19.91 15.85
N ARG A 164 5.15 20.37 14.61
CA ARG A 164 3.97 21.06 14.07
C ARG A 164 3.02 20.09 13.36
N TYR A 165 3.56 18.99 12.86
CA TYR A 165 2.91 18.06 11.92
C TYR A 165 3.57 16.68 12.09
N SER A 166 2.78 15.60 12.17
CA SER A 166 3.29 14.23 12.29
C SER A 166 2.37 13.26 11.56
N HIS A 167 2.85 12.68 10.46
CA HIS A 167 2.00 11.95 9.50
C HIS A 167 2.65 10.70 8.95
N ILE A 168 1.81 9.72 8.62
CA ILE A 168 2.22 8.53 7.89
C ILE A 168 1.98 8.82 6.41
N LEU A 169 3.04 8.90 5.61
CA LEU A 169 2.99 9.29 4.21
C LEU A 169 3.38 8.12 3.28
N THR A 170 2.93 8.18 2.03
CA THR A 170 3.12 7.22 0.93
C THR A 170 3.72 7.96 -0.26
N GLU A 171 4.27 7.24 -1.23
CA GLU A 171 4.69 7.85 -2.50
C GLU A 171 3.54 8.64 -3.15
N GLY A 172 3.85 9.81 -3.68
CA GLY A 172 2.91 10.76 -4.25
C GLY A 172 2.29 11.74 -3.25
N ASP A 173 2.38 11.47 -1.95
CA ASP A 173 1.79 12.37 -0.95
C ASP A 173 2.52 13.71 -0.90
N PRO A 174 1.77 14.81 -0.69
CA PRO A 174 2.35 16.12 -0.48
C PRO A 174 2.65 16.36 1.00
N ILE A 175 3.76 17.05 1.27
CA ILE A 175 4.07 17.69 2.56
C ILE A 175 3.88 19.18 2.32
N VAL A 176 2.89 19.79 2.98
CA VAL A 176 2.50 21.19 2.73
C VAL A 176 2.49 21.98 4.03
N TYR A 177 3.07 23.17 4.01
CA TYR A 177 3.04 24.09 5.15
C TYR A 177 3.09 25.54 4.71
N LYS A 178 2.76 26.46 5.63
CA LYS A 178 2.99 27.89 5.44
C LYS A 178 4.30 28.28 6.11
N ASN A 179 5.16 28.95 5.36
CA ASN A 179 6.39 29.53 5.91
C ASN A 179 6.08 30.81 6.72
N ASP A 180 7.13 31.44 7.26
CA ASP A 180 7.02 32.65 8.06
C ASP A 180 6.51 33.89 7.28
N SER A 181 6.63 33.91 5.94
CA SER A 181 6.04 34.95 5.09
C SER A 181 4.54 34.71 4.81
N GLY A 182 3.99 33.58 5.24
CA GLY A 182 2.61 33.16 5.00
C GLY A 182 2.40 32.53 3.62
N GLU A 183 3.48 32.29 2.86
CA GLU A 183 3.47 31.61 1.57
C GLU A 183 3.41 30.10 1.76
N TRP A 184 2.74 29.42 0.84
CA TRP A 184 2.69 27.96 0.84
C TRP A 184 3.99 27.39 0.29
N VAL A 185 4.52 26.40 0.99
CA VAL A 185 5.63 25.56 0.57
C VAL A 185 5.11 24.13 0.51
N ALA A 186 5.48 23.41 -0.56
CA ALA A 186 5.09 22.03 -0.73
C ALA A 186 6.24 21.17 -1.27
N TYR A 187 6.35 19.97 -0.73
CA TYR A 187 7.19 18.88 -1.22
C TYR A 187 6.29 17.70 -1.56
N ARG A 188 6.78 16.81 -2.43
CA ARG A 188 6.13 15.53 -2.72
C ARG A 188 7.11 14.41 -2.40
N ILE A 189 6.62 13.32 -1.82
CA ILE A 189 7.40 12.09 -1.69
C ILE A 189 7.43 11.40 -3.05
N ASP A 190 8.56 11.47 -3.74
CA ASP A 190 8.72 10.83 -5.04
C ASP A 190 9.03 9.35 -4.91
N ALA A 191 9.73 8.95 -3.85
CA ALA A 191 10.05 7.56 -3.58
C ALA A 191 10.20 7.28 -2.08
N ILE A 192 9.82 6.07 -1.68
CA ILE A 192 10.14 5.50 -0.36
C ILE A 192 11.03 4.29 -0.61
N PHE A 193 12.25 4.33 -0.13
CA PHE A 193 13.27 3.33 -0.42
C PHE A 193 13.69 2.59 0.83
N ARG A 194 13.23 1.35 0.92
CA ARG A 194 13.69 0.39 1.92
C ARG A 194 14.86 -0.41 1.38
N GLY A 195 16.06 0.15 1.49
CA GLY A 195 17.30 -0.48 1.04
C GLY A 195 17.76 -1.64 1.92
N ILE A 196 18.78 -2.33 1.44
CA ILE A 196 19.46 -3.37 2.21
C ILE A 196 20.28 -2.71 3.32
N GLU A 197 20.94 -1.60 2.99
CA GLU A 197 21.77 -0.83 3.93
C GLU A 197 21.09 0.48 4.34
N HIS A 198 20.31 1.10 3.45
CA HIS A 198 19.78 2.44 3.65
C HIS A 198 18.25 2.49 3.57
N ASP A 199 17.61 2.99 4.62
CA ASP A 199 16.19 3.33 4.62
C ASP A 199 16.08 4.86 4.42
N MET A 200 15.53 5.30 3.29
CA MET A 200 15.43 6.72 2.93
C MET A 200 14.17 7.08 2.13
N ILE A 201 13.90 8.37 2.01
CA ILE A 201 12.88 8.93 1.12
C ILE A 201 13.53 9.92 0.15
N GLU A 202 12.91 10.08 -1.01
CA GLU A 202 13.22 11.16 -1.96
C GLU A 202 12.07 12.17 -1.97
N LEU A 203 12.40 13.43 -1.73
CA LEU A 203 11.46 14.54 -1.79
C LEU A 203 11.78 15.45 -2.97
N SER A 204 10.77 15.90 -3.68
CA SER A 204 10.92 16.98 -4.67
C SER A 204 10.11 18.21 -4.27
N PRO A 205 10.66 19.43 -4.43
CA PRO A 205 9.88 20.64 -4.27
C PRO A 205 8.76 20.69 -5.32
N VAL A 206 7.61 21.24 -4.94
CA VAL A 206 6.49 21.53 -5.85
C VAL A 206 6.58 22.99 -6.28
N ASP A 207 6.69 23.25 -7.58
CA ASP A 207 6.90 24.62 -8.08
C ASP A 207 5.70 25.54 -7.80
N PRO A 208 5.97 26.81 -7.46
CA PRO A 208 4.94 27.83 -7.43
C PRO A 208 4.53 28.28 -8.85
N PRO A 209 3.29 28.77 -9.03
CA PRO A 209 2.25 28.82 -8.02
C PRO A 209 1.74 27.41 -7.70
N ILE A 210 1.68 27.08 -6.41
CA ILE A 210 1.15 25.80 -5.97
C ILE A 210 -0.35 25.85 -6.27
N ASP A 211 -0.80 25.07 -7.26
CA ASP A 211 -2.21 24.92 -7.53
C ASP A 211 -2.83 24.08 -6.41
N LEU A 212 -3.36 24.78 -5.41
CA LEU A 212 -4.02 24.19 -4.25
C LEU A 212 -5.26 23.36 -4.62
N SER A 213 -5.74 23.40 -5.87
CA SER A 213 -6.81 22.51 -6.34
C SER A 213 -6.30 21.15 -6.85
N THR A 214 -5.01 21.06 -7.20
CA THR A 214 -4.35 19.80 -7.57
C THR A 214 -3.81 19.04 -6.36
N ILE A 215 -3.59 19.75 -5.26
CA ILE A 215 -3.35 19.18 -3.95
C ILE A 215 -4.72 18.97 -3.32
N ASP A 216 -5.05 17.75 -2.90
CA ASP A 216 -6.27 17.54 -2.12
C ASP A 216 -6.16 18.33 -0.81
N PHE A 217 -6.73 19.53 -0.73
CA PHE A 217 -6.65 20.33 0.48
C PHE A 217 -7.57 19.81 1.58
N ASN A 218 -8.52 18.90 1.29
CA ASN A 218 -9.19 18.16 2.35
C ASN A 218 -8.22 17.16 2.99
N TYR A 219 -7.26 16.65 2.23
CA TYR A 219 -6.08 15.96 2.76
C TYR A 219 -5.28 16.94 3.63
N VAL A 220 -4.85 18.11 3.14
CA VAL A 220 -4.02 19.06 3.93
C VAL A 220 -4.71 19.64 5.19
N GLN A 221 -5.99 20.05 5.11
CA GLN A 221 -6.75 20.49 6.29
C GLN A 221 -7.12 19.33 7.21
N GLY A 222 -7.48 18.17 6.66
CA GLY A 222 -7.74 16.96 7.44
C GLY A 222 -6.50 16.54 8.24
N LEU A 223 -5.32 16.61 7.63
CA LEU A 223 -4.04 16.34 8.31
C LEU A 223 -3.81 17.26 9.52
N THR A 224 -4.34 18.49 9.58
CA THR A 224 -4.18 19.34 10.78
C THR A 224 -5.01 18.87 11.98
N ASP A 225 -6.10 18.13 11.74
CA ASP A 225 -6.92 17.52 12.78
C ASP A 225 -6.62 16.03 12.98
N ASN A 226 -5.88 15.43 12.04
CA ASN A 226 -5.40 14.07 12.17
C ASN A 226 -4.51 13.95 13.40
N PHE A 227 -4.53 12.76 13.99
CA PHE A 227 -3.64 12.44 15.09
C PHE A 227 -3.13 11.02 14.94
N ILE A 228 -1.90 10.82 15.39
CA ILE A 228 -1.26 9.52 15.42
C ILE A 228 -1.40 8.93 16.82
N LEU A 229 -1.81 7.67 16.87
CA LEU A 229 -1.85 6.87 18.09
C LEU A 229 -0.83 5.75 17.99
N ASP A 230 0.02 5.61 19.01
CA ASP A 230 0.82 4.40 19.20
C ASP A 230 -0.10 3.23 19.62
N VAL A 231 0.25 2.00 19.22
CA VAL A 231 -0.42 0.80 19.74
C VAL A 231 -0.35 0.79 21.27
N GLY A 232 -1.51 0.62 21.90
CA GLY A 232 -1.69 0.61 23.35
C GLY A 232 -1.91 1.98 23.97
N ALA A 233 -1.65 3.08 23.25
CA ALA A 233 -1.97 4.43 23.71
C ALA A 233 -3.46 4.73 23.59
N GLU A 234 -3.91 5.75 24.32
CA GLU A 234 -5.32 6.16 24.41
C GLU A 234 -5.46 7.64 24.07
N LYS A 235 -6.56 7.99 23.41
CA LYS A 235 -6.90 9.37 23.05
C LYS A 235 -8.35 9.64 23.43
N ASP A 236 -8.56 10.68 24.22
CA ASP A 236 -9.91 11.25 24.39
C ASP A 236 -10.32 11.93 23.09
N ILE A 237 -11.39 11.42 22.48
CA ILE A 237 -11.98 11.94 21.24
C ILE A 237 -13.27 12.72 21.50
N GLY A 238 -13.56 13.03 22.77
CA GLY A 238 -14.68 13.84 23.22
C GLY A 238 -15.83 13.05 23.82
N GLY A 239 -16.61 13.74 24.66
CA GLY A 239 -17.80 13.15 25.29
C GLY A 239 -17.49 11.99 26.25
N GLY A 240 -16.29 12.00 26.86
CA GLY A 240 -15.82 10.91 27.71
C GLY A 240 -15.46 9.64 26.95
N THR A 241 -15.38 9.69 25.62
CA THR A 241 -15.09 8.54 24.77
C THR A 241 -13.58 8.45 24.52
N ILE A 242 -13.00 7.31 24.85
CA ILE A 242 -11.58 7.01 24.67
C ILE A 242 -11.43 6.09 23.46
N LEU A 243 -10.60 6.51 22.51
CA LEU A 243 -10.13 5.72 21.39
C LEU A 243 -8.80 5.06 21.74
N ARG A 244 -8.69 3.76 21.43
CA ARG A 244 -7.48 2.98 21.61
C ARG A 244 -7.20 2.14 20.37
N CYS A 245 -5.95 2.13 19.92
CA CYS A 245 -5.44 1.11 19.00
C CYS A 245 -4.88 -0.03 19.83
N THR A 246 -5.56 -1.16 19.85
CA THR A 246 -5.17 -2.35 20.63
C THR A 246 -4.11 -3.18 19.91
N GLY A 247 -4.05 -3.08 18.59
CA GLY A 247 -3.05 -3.76 17.79
C GLY A 247 -3.07 -3.35 16.32
N ILE A 248 -1.99 -3.67 15.62
CA ILE A 248 -1.85 -3.50 14.17
C ILE A 248 -1.42 -4.83 13.58
N ASP A 249 -2.02 -5.17 12.44
CA ASP A 249 -1.65 -6.34 11.66
C ASP A 249 -0.30 -6.10 10.96
N LEU A 250 0.48 -7.16 10.83
CA LEU A 250 1.82 -7.08 10.30
C LEU A 250 1.87 -6.81 8.79
N LEU A 251 0.81 -7.12 8.03
CA LEU A 251 0.88 -7.16 6.56
C LEU A 251 -0.17 -6.32 5.84
N ASP A 252 -1.39 -6.20 6.36
CA ASP A 252 -2.55 -5.83 5.52
C ASP A 252 -3.11 -4.42 5.74
N GLY A 253 -2.49 -3.63 6.63
CA GLY A 253 -2.96 -2.28 6.94
C GLY A 253 -4.27 -2.28 7.74
N THR A 254 -4.55 -3.34 8.51
CA THR A 254 -5.62 -3.33 9.51
C THR A 254 -5.12 -2.95 10.90
N ALA A 255 -6.03 -2.34 11.66
CA ALA A 255 -5.84 -2.03 13.06
C ALA A 255 -7.03 -2.53 13.88
N TRP A 256 -6.75 -3.11 15.04
CA TRP A 256 -7.76 -3.43 16.03
C TRP A 256 -8.03 -2.20 16.88
N ILE A 257 -9.22 -1.63 16.73
CA ILE A 257 -9.65 -0.39 17.35
C ILE A 257 -10.70 -0.65 18.42
N GLU A 258 -10.53 -0.01 19.56
CA GLU A 258 -11.46 -0.03 20.68
C GLU A 258 -11.94 1.39 21.00
N LEU A 259 -13.25 1.57 21.18
CA LEU A 259 -13.82 2.75 21.82
C LEU A 259 -14.38 2.33 23.17
N SER A 260 -14.06 3.12 24.20
CA SER A 260 -14.65 2.96 25.52
C SER A 260 -15.22 4.28 26.03
N ARG A 261 -16.17 4.21 26.96
CA ARG A 261 -16.70 5.37 27.68
C ARG A 261 -16.90 4.97 29.13
N ASP A 262 -16.40 5.80 30.04
CA ASP A 262 -16.48 5.56 31.48
C ASP A 262 -15.93 4.18 31.92
N GLY A 263 -14.96 3.64 31.18
CA GLY A 263 -14.35 2.33 31.42
C GLY A 263 -15.08 1.14 30.80
N GLU A 264 -16.22 1.35 30.16
CA GLU A 264 -16.95 0.30 29.43
C GLU A 264 -16.59 0.34 27.94
N VAL A 265 -16.31 -0.82 27.36
CA VAL A 265 -16.03 -0.96 25.92
C VAL A 265 -17.35 -0.85 25.15
N LEU A 266 -17.46 0.17 24.30
CA LEU A 266 -18.61 0.41 23.43
C LEU A 266 -18.44 -0.21 22.04
N TYR A 267 -17.20 -0.34 21.60
CA TYR A 267 -16.82 -0.66 20.23
C TYR A 267 -15.50 -1.42 20.27
N SER A 268 -15.38 -2.57 19.60
CA SER A 268 -14.11 -3.29 19.49
C SER A 268 -14.08 -4.06 18.18
N HIS A 269 -13.44 -3.49 17.16
CA HIS A 269 -13.52 -3.99 15.79
C HIS A 269 -12.16 -3.93 15.10
N ILE A 270 -12.00 -4.79 14.09
CA ILE A 270 -10.85 -4.74 13.17
C ILE A 270 -11.23 -3.78 12.04
N LEU A 271 -10.42 -2.75 11.83
CA LEU A 271 -10.65 -1.71 10.84
C LEU A 271 -9.50 -1.60 9.84
N ARG A 272 -9.86 -1.45 8.56
CA ARG A 272 -8.93 -1.17 7.46
C ARG A 272 -8.74 0.34 7.26
N GLU A 273 -7.69 0.71 6.56
CA GLU A 273 -7.52 2.08 6.04
C GLU A 273 -8.78 2.52 5.26
N GLY A 274 -9.32 3.69 5.62
CA GLY A 274 -10.57 4.25 5.10
C GLY A 274 -11.82 3.87 5.88
N GLU A 275 -11.78 2.85 6.74
CA GLU A 275 -12.93 2.49 7.58
C GLU A 275 -13.01 3.38 8.83
N CYS A 276 -14.22 3.51 9.37
CA CYS A 276 -14.51 4.43 10.47
C CYS A 276 -14.89 3.69 11.75
N ALA A 277 -14.30 4.13 12.87
CA ALA A 277 -14.85 3.88 14.19
C ALA A 277 -15.95 4.93 14.46
N THR A 278 -17.16 4.49 14.74
CA THR A 278 -18.31 5.38 14.96
C THR A 278 -18.85 5.27 16.37
N TYR A 279 -19.32 6.38 16.93
CA TYR A 279 -19.94 6.42 18.25
C TYR A 279 -21.00 7.50 18.34
N GLU A 280 -22.01 7.28 19.17
CA GLU A 280 -23.03 8.27 19.45
C GLU A 280 -22.72 9.01 20.76
N TYR A 281 -22.82 10.33 20.73
CA TYR A 281 -22.70 11.18 21.90
C TYR A 281 -23.69 12.34 21.81
N SER A 282 -24.44 12.59 22.89
CA SER A 282 -25.47 13.65 22.95
C SER A 282 -26.50 13.62 21.80
N GLY A 283 -26.84 12.43 21.27
CA GLY A 283 -27.77 12.28 20.15
C GLY A 283 -27.18 12.59 18.78
N MET A 284 -25.86 12.76 18.69
CA MET A 284 -25.13 13.01 17.46
C MET A 284 -24.17 11.86 17.16
N LEU A 285 -24.14 11.43 15.90
CA LEU A 285 -23.19 10.44 15.42
C LEU A 285 -21.85 11.12 15.13
N HIS A 286 -20.79 10.55 15.70
CA HIS A 286 -19.41 10.94 15.48
C HIS A 286 -18.64 9.78 14.84
N ALA A 287 -17.61 10.10 14.08
CA ALA A 287 -16.78 9.10 13.43
C ALA A 287 -15.32 9.55 13.35
N CYS A 288 -14.44 8.56 13.40
CA CYS A 288 -13.01 8.72 13.23
C CYS A 288 -12.53 7.65 12.25
N ALA A 289 -12.05 8.08 11.09
CA ALA A 289 -11.54 7.18 10.06
C ALA A 289 -10.13 6.71 10.45
N VAL A 290 -9.85 5.42 10.26
CA VAL A 290 -8.48 4.92 10.18
C VAL A 290 -7.90 5.48 8.89
N HIS A 291 -7.11 6.54 8.99
CA HIS A 291 -6.49 7.14 7.83
C HIS A 291 -5.43 6.20 7.29
N ARG A 292 -4.44 5.88 8.14
CA ARG A 292 -3.30 5.04 7.77
C ARG A 292 -2.82 4.21 8.93
N VAL A 293 -2.43 2.99 8.62
CA VAL A 293 -1.86 2.00 9.52
C VAL A 293 -0.38 1.84 9.17
N PHE A 294 0.47 2.01 10.18
CA PHE A 294 1.91 1.98 10.05
C PHE A 294 2.50 0.91 10.96
N THR A 295 3.11 -0.09 10.34
CA THR A 295 3.89 -1.13 11.00
C THR A 295 5.36 -0.77 10.83
N GLY A 296 6.00 -0.23 11.86
CA GLY A 296 7.41 0.15 11.85
C GLY A 296 8.29 -0.84 12.60
N VAL A 297 9.61 -0.66 12.51
CA VAL A 297 10.55 -1.46 13.31
C VAL A 297 10.48 -1.01 14.77
N GLY A 298 9.77 -1.78 15.59
CA GLY A 298 9.65 -1.55 17.03
C GLY A 298 8.61 -0.52 17.44
N ARG A 299 7.95 0.17 16.49
CA ARG A 299 6.82 1.08 16.75
C ARG A 299 5.73 0.87 15.71
N ASN A 300 4.53 0.64 16.21
CA ASN A 300 3.32 0.46 15.40
C ASN A 300 2.36 1.60 15.73
N ARG A 301 1.82 2.24 14.70
CA ARG A 301 1.05 3.48 14.81
C ARG A 301 -0.14 3.48 13.86
N VAL A 302 -1.23 4.11 14.29
CA VAL A 302 -2.37 4.40 13.42
C VAL A 302 -2.57 5.90 13.38
N GLU A 303 -2.65 6.46 12.19
CA GLU A 303 -3.13 7.81 11.96
C GLU A 303 -4.64 7.77 11.76
N PHE A 304 -5.32 8.66 12.46
CA PHE A 304 -6.76 8.81 12.40
C PHE A 304 -7.15 10.16 11.82
N SER A 305 -8.26 10.20 11.08
CA SER A 305 -8.88 11.42 10.60
C SER A 305 -10.27 11.61 11.23
N PRO A 306 -10.52 12.71 11.94
CA PRO A 306 -11.88 13.06 12.35
C PRO A 306 -12.78 13.22 11.12
N VAL A 307 -13.95 12.60 11.14
CA VAL A 307 -14.92 12.70 10.05
C VAL A 307 -16.02 13.67 10.46
N LYS A 308 -16.31 14.66 9.62
CA LYS A 308 -17.38 15.61 9.90
C LYS A 308 -18.72 14.85 9.90
N PRO A 309 -19.62 15.12 10.84
CA PRO A 309 -20.91 14.44 10.88
C PRO A 309 -21.75 14.58 9.61
N SER A 310 -21.58 15.67 8.84
CA SER A 310 -22.23 15.86 7.52
C SER A 310 -21.74 14.89 6.45
N ASP A 311 -20.54 14.35 6.63
CA ASP A 311 -19.82 13.53 5.66
C ASP A 311 -19.95 12.04 6.02
N ILE A 312 -20.53 11.73 7.19
CA ILE A 312 -20.87 10.36 7.58
C ILE A 312 -22.10 9.93 6.79
N ASP A 313 -21.88 9.08 5.79
CA ASP A 313 -22.99 8.38 5.15
C ASP A 313 -23.45 7.23 6.06
N VAL A 314 -24.46 7.52 6.88
CA VAL A 314 -25.07 6.57 7.83
C VAL A 314 -25.57 5.30 7.16
N ALA A 315 -25.88 5.32 5.86
CA ALA A 315 -26.29 4.12 5.13
C ALA A 315 -25.16 3.11 4.93
N PHE A 316 -23.90 3.56 5.04
CA PHE A 316 -22.70 2.73 4.89
C PHE A 316 -21.94 2.51 6.20
N VAL A 317 -22.48 2.97 7.34
CA VAL A 317 -21.96 2.58 8.65
C VAL A 317 -22.51 1.19 8.97
N PRO A 318 -21.72 0.11 8.90
CA PRO A 318 -22.21 -1.22 9.21
C PRO A 318 -22.65 -1.27 10.68
N ASP A 319 -23.84 -1.82 10.92
CA ASP A 319 -24.24 -2.19 12.28
C ASP A 319 -23.40 -3.41 12.70
N ARG A 320 -22.36 -3.14 13.49
CA ARG A 320 -21.45 -4.15 14.02
C ARG A 320 -21.83 -4.62 15.43
N SER A 321 -23.01 -4.26 15.93
CA SER A 321 -23.43 -4.62 17.30
C SER A 321 -23.54 -6.13 17.54
N ASP A 322 -23.82 -6.89 16.47
CA ASP A 322 -23.93 -8.35 16.51
C ASP A 322 -22.62 -9.09 16.18
N TYR A 323 -21.51 -8.35 15.99
CA TYR A 323 -20.24 -8.95 15.63
C TYR A 323 -19.57 -9.58 16.85
N ILE A 324 -18.95 -10.74 16.64
CA ILE A 324 -18.33 -11.53 17.69
C ILE A 324 -16.83 -11.57 17.45
N MET A 325 -16.07 -11.11 18.45
CA MET A 325 -14.61 -11.18 18.45
C MET A 325 -14.15 -12.52 19.03
N VAL A 326 -13.36 -13.27 18.27
CA VAL A 326 -12.87 -14.61 18.65
C VAL A 326 -11.34 -14.60 18.70
N GLY A 327 -10.79 -14.59 19.91
CA GLY A 327 -9.36 -14.61 20.15
C GLY A 327 -8.72 -15.98 19.92
N LEU A 328 -7.45 -15.99 19.52
CA LEU A 328 -6.67 -17.21 19.30
C LEU A 328 -6.67 -18.10 20.55
N GLY A 329 -7.13 -19.34 20.40
CA GLY A 329 -7.20 -20.31 21.49
C GLY A 329 -8.23 -20.01 22.58
N VAL A 330 -9.07 -18.97 22.41
CA VAL A 330 -10.14 -18.61 23.35
C VAL A 330 -11.48 -19.11 22.80
N PRO A 331 -12.14 -20.10 23.43
CA PRO A 331 -13.42 -20.59 22.96
C PRO A 331 -14.52 -19.55 23.20
N VAL A 332 -15.32 -19.27 22.17
CA VAL A 332 -16.48 -18.39 22.23
C VAL A 332 -17.75 -19.20 21.99
N GLU A 333 -18.77 -18.99 22.80
CA GLU A 333 -20.08 -19.65 22.62
C GLU A 333 -20.84 -19.00 21.46
N LEU A 334 -21.32 -19.82 20.55
CA LEU A 334 -22.16 -19.45 19.42
C LEU A 334 -23.61 -19.87 19.67
N SER A 335 -24.50 -19.46 18.76
CA SER A 335 -25.90 -19.89 18.77
C SER A 335 -26.04 -21.41 18.80
N GLY A 336 -27.08 -21.92 19.46
CA GLY A 336 -27.29 -23.37 19.58
C GLY A 336 -26.29 -24.09 20.51
N GLY A 337 -25.54 -23.35 21.34
CA GLY A 337 -24.64 -23.90 22.36
C GLY A 337 -23.30 -24.43 21.82
N ALA A 338 -23.03 -24.24 20.53
CA ALA A 338 -21.75 -24.58 19.93
C ALA A 338 -20.64 -23.67 20.48
N LYS A 339 -19.39 -24.15 20.48
CA LYS A 339 -18.20 -23.33 20.79
C LYS A 339 -17.31 -23.22 19.57
N LEU A 340 -16.86 -22.02 19.28
CA LEU A 340 -15.89 -21.73 18.23
C LEU A 340 -14.54 -21.42 18.84
N LEU A 341 -13.50 -22.01 18.28
CA LEU A 341 -12.12 -21.78 18.65
C LEU A 341 -11.32 -21.35 17.42
N LEU A 342 -10.67 -20.19 17.49
CA LEU A 342 -9.68 -19.79 16.51
C LEU A 342 -8.38 -20.58 16.77
N LYS A 343 -7.92 -21.35 15.77
CA LYS A 343 -6.68 -22.14 15.86
C LYS A 343 -5.48 -21.42 15.30
N GLN A 344 -5.65 -20.79 14.14
CA GLN A 344 -4.57 -20.14 13.41
C GLN A 344 -5.14 -19.18 12.37
N ILE A 345 -4.39 -18.12 12.08
CA ILE A 345 -4.58 -17.28 10.90
C ILE A 345 -3.35 -17.53 10.00
N ASP A 346 -3.57 -17.63 8.69
CA ASP A 346 -2.47 -17.75 7.75
C ASP A 346 -1.62 -16.47 7.75
N LEU A 347 -0.45 -16.53 7.10
CA LEU A 347 0.47 -15.39 7.12
C LEU A 347 -0.16 -14.15 6.47
N GLY A 348 -0.99 -14.31 5.44
CA GLY A 348 -1.61 -13.20 4.72
C GLY A 348 -2.84 -12.59 5.40
N GLY A 349 -3.37 -13.21 6.45
CA GLY A 349 -4.64 -12.80 7.04
C GLY A 349 -5.88 -13.18 6.22
N GLU A 350 -5.71 -13.84 5.07
CA GLU A 350 -6.79 -14.14 4.13
C GLU A 350 -7.53 -15.45 4.47
N ALA A 351 -6.90 -16.35 5.23
CA ALA A 351 -7.44 -17.65 5.57
C ALA A 351 -7.29 -17.97 7.06
N VAL A 352 -8.36 -18.50 7.65
CA VAL A 352 -8.46 -18.74 9.08
C VAL A 352 -8.79 -20.21 9.34
N TRP A 353 -8.02 -20.87 10.19
CA TRP A 353 -8.32 -22.20 10.69
C TRP A 353 -9.11 -22.10 12.00
N ILE A 354 -10.30 -22.68 12.00
CA ILE A 354 -11.20 -22.73 13.15
C ILE A 354 -11.56 -24.18 13.54
N GLU A 355 -11.90 -24.37 14.81
CA GLU A 355 -12.52 -25.58 15.36
C GLU A 355 -13.90 -25.22 15.94
N ILE A 356 -14.93 -25.98 15.56
CA ILE A 356 -16.29 -25.87 16.08
C ILE A 356 -16.59 -27.12 16.91
N ILE A 357 -17.06 -26.92 18.13
CA ILE A 357 -17.39 -27.96 19.09
C ILE A 357 -18.90 -27.89 19.34
N THR A 358 -19.62 -28.96 19.04
CA THR A 358 -21.04 -29.14 19.31
C THR A 358 -21.26 -30.38 20.20
N ASP A 359 -22.49 -30.61 20.65
CA ASP A 359 -22.83 -31.85 21.36
C ASP A 359 -22.63 -33.11 20.47
N ASP A 360 -22.75 -32.93 19.16
CA ASP A 360 -22.62 -34.00 18.16
C ASP A 360 -21.16 -34.29 17.75
N GLY A 361 -20.20 -33.44 18.12
CA GLY A 361 -18.79 -33.68 17.85
C GLY A 361 -17.92 -32.43 17.68
N ARG A 362 -16.74 -32.62 17.08
CA ARG A 362 -15.78 -31.55 16.79
C ARG A 362 -15.47 -31.53 15.31
N PHE A 363 -15.44 -30.34 14.73
CA PHE A 363 -15.24 -30.12 13.30
C PHE A 363 -14.21 -29.01 13.09
N GLU A 364 -13.22 -29.25 12.25
CA GLU A 364 -12.21 -28.25 11.88
C GLU A 364 -12.42 -27.80 10.44
N LYS A 365 -12.22 -26.51 10.19
CA LYS A 365 -12.41 -25.91 8.87
C LYS A 365 -11.46 -24.74 8.65
N VAL A 366 -11.03 -24.57 7.40
CA VAL A 366 -10.40 -23.32 6.94
C VAL A 366 -11.47 -22.46 6.25
N ILE A 367 -11.57 -21.21 6.67
CA ILE A 367 -12.56 -20.23 6.19
C ILE A 367 -11.86 -18.96 5.70
N ASN A 368 -12.59 -18.12 4.96
CA ASN A 368 -12.15 -16.80 4.51
C ASN A 368 -13.37 -15.87 4.39
N GLU A 369 -13.14 -14.58 4.09
CA GLU A 369 -14.20 -13.55 4.00
C GLU A 369 -15.15 -13.76 2.81
N THR A 370 -14.80 -14.59 1.83
CA THR A 370 -15.59 -14.75 0.60
C THR A 370 -16.76 -15.72 0.75
N SER A 371 -16.79 -16.52 1.81
CA SER A 371 -17.78 -17.58 1.95
C SER A 371 -18.17 -17.81 3.41
N PRO A 372 -19.48 -17.76 3.74
CA PRO A 372 -19.93 -18.09 5.09
C PRO A 372 -19.63 -19.55 5.42
N PHE A 373 -19.54 -19.85 6.70
CA PHE A 373 -19.43 -21.20 7.22
C PHE A 373 -20.71 -21.61 7.92
N THR A 374 -20.93 -22.92 7.98
CA THR A 374 -22.15 -23.51 8.52
C THR A 374 -21.79 -24.67 9.43
N TYR A 375 -22.52 -24.81 10.54
CA TYR A 375 -22.49 -26.00 11.38
C TYR A 375 -23.90 -26.42 11.76
N VAL A 376 -24.03 -27.68 12.18
CA VAL A 376 -25.28 -28.26 12.67
C VAL A 376 -25.21 -28.33 14.19
N ALA A 377 -26.26 -27.90 14.87
CA ALA A 377 -26.46 -28.14 16.29
C ALA A 377 -27.94 -28.48 16.51
N GLY A 378 -28.21 -29.71 16.98
CA GLY A 378 -29.56 -30.23 17.09
C GLY A 378 -30.24 -30.38 15.72
N ASP A 379 -31.42 -29.79 15.56
CA ASP A 379 -32.24 -29.85 14.33
C ASP A 379 -32.03 -28.63 13.41
N LYS A 380 -31.01 -27.81 13.65
CA LYS A 380 -30.78 -26.57 12.89
C LYS A 380 -29.36 -26.47 12.32
N ASN A 381 -29.29 -25.87 11.14
CA ASN A 381 -28.09 -25.29 10.55
C ASN A 381 -27.94 -23.85 11.04
N TYR A 382 -26.74 -23.49 11.47
CA TYR A 382 -26.35 -22.13 11.83
C TYR A 382 -25.28 -21.62 10.87
N VAL A 383 -25.47 -20.41 10.35
CA VAL A 383 -24.61 -19.80 9.33
C VAL A 383 -23.95 -18.56 9.91
N TYR A 384 -22.63 -18.47 9.75
CA TYR A 384 -21.82 -17.35 10.18
C TYR A 384 -20.91 -16.89 9.03
N ALA A 385 -20.57 -15.60 8.99
CA ALA A 385 -19.60 -15.05 8.06
C ALA A 385 -18.33 -14.64 8.81
N LEU A 386 -17.17 -14.75 8.14
CA LEU A 386 -15.94 -14.10 8.57
C LEU A 386 -15.96 -12.68 8.02
N GLU A 387 -15.91 -11.69 8.89
CA GLU A 387 -15.96 -10.27 8.52
C GLU A 387 -14.56 -9.65 8.44
N ALA A 388 -13.67 -10.06 9.36
CA ALA A 388 -12.29 -9.65 9.37
C ALA A 388 -11.41 -10.66 10.11
N ALA A 389 -10.12 -10.67 9.77
CA ALA A 389 -9.08 -11.38 10.49
C ALA A 389 -7.95 -10.42 10.83
N PHE A 390 -7.33 -10.62 11.99
CA PHE A 390 -6.23 -9.81 12.50
C PHE A 390 -5.11 -10.72 13.00
N ALA A 391 -4.00 -10.74 12.27
CA ALA A 391 -2.79 -11.51 12.57
C ALA A 391 -1.74 -10.63 13.27
N GLY A 392 -2.07 -10.17 14.48
CA GLY A 392 -1.14 -9.39 15.29
C GLY A 392 0.00 -10.22 15.90
N LYS A 393 1.12 -9.55 16.19
CA LYS A 393 2.30 -10.16 16.80
C LYS A 393 2.05 -10.75 18.19
N GLU A 394 1.25 -10.08 19.00
CA GLU A 394 0.95 -10.50 20.39
C GLU A 394 -0.40 -11.20 20.52
N LYS A 395 -1.36 -10.82 19.68
CA LYS A 395 -2.72 -11.35 19.70
C LYS A 395 -3.17 -11.55 18.27
N SER A 396 -3.88 -12.64 18.04
CA SER A 396 -4.62 -12.85 16.81
C SER A 396 -6.10 -12.99 17.16
N VAL A 397 -6.95 -12.35 16.37
CA VAL A 397 -8.40 -12.30 16.59
C VAL A 397 -9.09 -12.31 15.23
N ILE A 398 -10.28 -12.89 15.19
CA ILE A 398 -11.18 -12.77 14.05
C ILE A 398 -12.48 -12.13 14.48
N GLU A 399 -13.14 -11.51 13.53
CA GLU A 399 -14.47 -10.95 13.66
C GLU A 399 -15.44 -11.78 12.82
N ILE A 400 -16.52 -12.25 13.43
CA ILE A 400 -17.58 -13.01 12.74
C ILE A 400 -18.94 -12.40 12.99
N SER A 401 -19.87 -12.60 12.05
CA SER A 401 -21.27 -12.20 12.19
C SER A 401 -22.21 -13.39 12.04
N PHE A 402 -23.35 -13.34 12.72
CA PHE A 402 -24.41 -14.33 12.53
C PHE A 402 -25.24 -13.98 11.30
N VAL A 403 -25.28 -14.90 10.32
CA VAL A 403 -26.03 -14.69 9.07
C VAL A 403 -27.46 -15.22 9.18
N GLY A 404 -27.64 -16.34 9.89
CA GLY A 404 -28.97 -16.92 10.09
C GLY A 404 -28.97 -18.38 10.50
N SER A 405 -30.17 -18.92 10.69
CA SER A 405 -30.37 -20.35 10.96
C SER A 405 -31.53 -20.91 10.14
N SER A 406 -31.47 -22.22 9.86
CA SER A 406 -32.53 -22.93 9.14
C SER A 406 -32.67 -24.36 9.67
N PRO A 407 -33.85 -25.00 9.59
CA PRO A 407 -34.00 -26.41 9.94
C PRO A 407 -33.07 -27.29 9.09
N VAL A 408 -32.55 -28.36 9.67
CA VAL A 408 -31.88 -29.42 8.91
C VAL A 408 -32.95 -30.08 8.05
N ALA A 409 -32.80 -30.03 6.73
CA ALA A 409 -33.74 -30.65 5.82
C ALA A 409 -33.80 -32.15 6.13
N GLU A 410 -34.95 -32.65 6.59
CA GLU A 410 -35.19 -34.08 6.65
C GLU A 410 -35.06 -34.61 5.22
N THR A 411 -34.01 -35.37 4.93
CA THR A 411 -34.02 -36.22 3.74
C THR A 411 -35.25 -37.11 3.89
N PRO A 412 -36.27 -37.01 3.01
CA PRO A 412 -37.41 -37.89 3.10
C PRO A 412 -36.87 -39.31 3.05
N VAL A 413 -37.11 -40.07 4.11
CA VAL A 413 -36.82 -41.50 4.16
C VAL A 413 -37.56 -42.10 2.98
N SER A 414 -36.84 -42.34 1.90
CA SER A 414 -37.35 -43.02 0.73
C SER A 414 -37.54 -44.48 1.14
N ASP A 415 -38.70 -44.79 1.73
CA ASP A 415 -39.24 -46.14 1.86
C ASP A 415 -39.50 -46.68 0.45
N ARG A 416 -38.42 -47.03 -0.24
CA ARG A 416 -38.46 -47.77 -1.50
C ARG A 416 -37.98 -49.17 -1.22
N THR A 417 -38.96 -50.03 -0.94
CA THR A 417 -38.89 -51.45 -1.28
C THR A 417 -38.36 -51.58 -2.72
N PRO A 418 -37.32 -52.39 -2.98
CA PRO A 418 -36.75 -52.49 -4.31
C PRO A 418 -37.65 -53.37 -5.19
N THR A 419 -38.49 -52.74 -6.02
CA THR A 419 -39.07 -53.45 -7.17
C THR A 419 -38.16 -53.23 -8.36
N GLN A 420 -37.44 -54.29 -8.74
CA GLN A 420 -36.73 -54.41 -10.01
C GLN A 420 -37.67 -54.09 -11.18
N ALA A 421 -37.30 -53.10 -12.00
CA ALA A 421 -37.70 -53.03 -13.39
C ALA A 421 -36.60 -52.38 -14.24
N ILE A 422 -36.31 -53.06 -15.33
CA ILE A 422 -35.26 -52.88 -16.35
C ILE A 422 -35.46 -51.56 -17.13
N PRO A 423 -34.38 -50.90 -17.64
CA PRO A 423 -34.46 -49.53 -18.14
C PRO A 423 -35.08 -49.44 -19.54
N ALA A 424 -35.92 -48.42 -19.73
CA ALA A 424 -36.28 -47.91 -21.05
C ALA A 424 -35.60 -46.55 -21.26
N PHE A 425 -34.71 -46.50 -22.24
CA PHE A 425 -34.14 -45.28 -22.80
C PHE A 425 -35.25 -44.40 -23.38
N THR A 426 -35.33 -43.15 -22.94
CA THR A 426 -35.82 -42.04 -23.76
C THR A 426 -35.10 -40.77 -23.38
N ALA A 427 -34.36 -40.23 -24.34
CA ALA A 427 -33.73 -38.92 -24.29
C ALA A 427 -34.80 -37.82 -24.27
N SER A 428 -34.58 -36.78 -23.46
CA SER A 428 -35.23 -35.47 -23.63
C SER A 428 -34.33 -34.40 -23.03
N ALA A 429 -34.06 -33.39 -23.86
CA ALA A 429 -33.26 -32.22 -23.55
C ALA A 429 -34.10 -31.10 -22.92
N ALA A 430 -33.52 -30.36 -21.98
CA ALA A 430 -33.78 -28.95 -21.61
C ALA A 430 -32.70 -28.59 -20.56
N ILE A 431 -31.72 -27.73 -20.80
CA ILE A 431 -31.73 -26.26 -20.97
C ILE A 431 -32.46 -25.52 -19.83
N ALA A 432 -31.69 -25.15 -18.80
CA ALA A 432 -31.72 -23.91 -18.03
C ALA A 432 -30.52 -23.99 -17.06
N GLY A 433 -29.51 -23.12 -17.06
CA GLY A 433 -29.56 -21.68 -17.24
C GLY A 433 -29.46 -21.00 -15.87
N VAL A 434 -28.31 -21.13 -15.19
CA VAL A 434 -28.00 -20.27 -14.01
C VAL A 434 -26.75 -19.46 -14.36
N LEU A 435 -27.01 -18.17 -14.56
CA LEU A 435 -26.05 -17.11 -14.82
C LEU A 435 -25.21 -16.88 -13.55
N ILE A 436 -23.91 -17.06 -13.70
CA ILE A 436 -22.88 -16.55 -12.82
C ILE A 436 -22.77 -15.04 -13.09
N VAL A 437 -23.05 -14.20 -12.09
CA VAL A 437 -22.71 -12.77 -12.12
C VAL A 437 -21.35 -12.61 -11.45
N ILE A 438 -20.29 -12.52 -12.25
CA ILE A 438 -18.98 -12.06 -11.81
C ILE A 438 -19.00 -10.53 -11.87
N TYR A 439 -18.97 -9.86 -10.71
CA TYR A 439 -18.73 -8.42 -10.65
C TYR A 439 -17.22 -8.18 -10.84
N GLY A 440 -16.85 -7.71 -12.03
CA GLY A 440 -15.49 -7.30 -12.35
C GLY A 440 -15.13 -5.98 -11.66
N ARG A 441 -14.18 -6.05 -10.74
CA ARG A 441 -13.50 -4.90 -10.10
C ARG A 441 -12.61 -4.23 -11.16
N LYS A 442 -13.06 -3.11 -11.73
CA LYS A 442 -12.20 -2.23 -12.54
C LYS A 442 -11.42 -1.31 -11.60
N ARG A 443 -10.13 -1.58 -11.42
CA ARG A 443 -9.16 -0.57 -11.00
C ARG A 443 -8.96 0.41 -12.16
N ARG A 444 -9.06 1.70 -11.85
CA ARG A 444 -8.32 2.75 -12.53
C ARG A 444 -7.33 3.30 -11.52
#